data_AF-A0A3N4S9R6-F1
#
_entry.id   AF-A0A3N4S9R6-F1
#
_cell.length_a   1.000
_cell.length_b   1.000
_cell.length_c   1.000
_cell.angle_alpha   90.00
_cell.angle_beta   90.00
_cell.angle_gamma   90.00
#
_symmetry.space_group_name_H-M   'P 1'
#
loop_
_entity.id
_entity.type
_entity.pdbx_description
1 polymer ?
#
loop_
_entity_poly.entity_id
_entity_poly.type
_entity_poly.pdbx_seq_one_letter_code
_entity_poly.pdbx_strand_id
1 'polypeptide(L)'
;MADLATRRGHLLAAIRQHGRPVTTQLAEQLLTGAWPTYGRNTARKDLRGLARAGLLTAADVNGRRVYHPTSREVGPPVTATRHIQPSPDTERVLGQIERGEIRCGRDAAREIAARHQAAYGDEVWPDSAWAAALASLPASAKGGNA
;
A
#
# COMPACT_ATOMS: atom_id res chain seq x y z
N MET A 1 -11.90 -3.43 18.43
CA MET A 1 -12.09 -4.79 17.91
C MET A 1 -11.75 -4.77 16.43
N ALA A 2 -11.12 -5.81 15.88
CA ALA A 2 -10.86 -5.84 14.44
C ALA A 2 -12.20 -5.93 13.71
N ASP A 3 -12.43 -5.06 12.74
CA ASP A 3 -13.63 -5.08 11.92
C ASP A 3 -13.65 -6.35 11.07
N LEU A 4 -14.48 -7.32 11.48
CA LEU A 4 -14.68 -8.60 10.80
C LEU A 4 -15.38 -8.43 9.45
N ALA A 5 -15.98 -7.27 9.15
CA ALA A 5 -16.54 -6.98 7.83
C ALA A 5 -15.45 -6.89 6.76
N THR A 6 -14.20 -6.60 7.15
CA THR A 6 -13.08 -6.57 6.22
C THR A 6 -12.42 -7.93 6.09
N ARG A 7 -12.03 -8.29 4.86
CA ARG A 7 -11.21 -9.47 4.56
C ARG A 7 -10.00 -9.62 5.48
N ARG A 8 -9.34 -8.48 5.79
CA ARG A 8 -8.15 -8.44 6.66
C ARG A 8 -8.50 -8.70 8.13
N GLY A 9 -9.65 -8.24 8.61
CA GLY A 9 -10.16 -8.58 9.92
C GLY A 9 -10.52 -10.06 10.04
N HIS A 10 -11.17 -10.62 9.02
CA HIS A 10 -11.46 -12.05 8.95
C HIS A 10 -10.19 -12.91 8.95
N LEU A 11 -9.16 -12.52 8.19
CA LEU A 11 -7.86 -13.20 8.22
C LEU A 11 -7.26 -13.19 9.63
N LEU A 12 -7.28 -12.05 10.31
CA LEU A 12 -6.73 -11.94 11.66
C LEU A 12 -7.47 -12.84 12.65
N ALA A 13 -8.81 -12.91 12.56
CA ALA A 13 -9.61 -13.80 13.38
C ALA A 13 -9.25 -15.27 13.13
N ALA A 14 -9.15 -15.67 11.86
CA ALA A 14 -8.73 -17.02 11.49
C ALA A 14 -7.32 -17.37 11.99
N ILE A 15 -6.36 -16.44 11.88
CA ILE A 15 -4.99 -16.63 12.41
C ILE A 15 -5.01 -16.79 13.93
N ARG A 16 -5.79 -15.98 14.65
CA ARG A 16 -5.93 -16.07 16.11
C ARG A 16 -6.56 -17.38 16.54
N GLN A 17 -7.60 -17.83 15.85
CA GLN A 17 -8.24 -19.12 16.10
C GLN A 17 -7.28 -20.29 15.81
N HIS A 18 -6.42 -20.16 14.79
CA HIS A 18 -5.41 -21.16 14.46
C HIS A 18 -4.32 -21.27 15.54
N GLY A 19 -3.98 -20.17 16.23
CA GLY A 19 -3.11 -20.18 17.41
C GLY A 19 -1.63 -20.51 17.16
N ARG A 20 -1.22 -20.70 15.90
CA ARG A 20 0.16 -21.02 15.51
C ARG A 20 0.74 -19.98 14.54
N PRO A 21 2.07 -19.91 14.40
CA PRO A 21 2.69 -19.02 13.43
C PRO A 21 2.25 -19.38 12.01
N VAL A 22 1.87 -18.37 11.23
CA VAL A 22 1.33 -18.57 9.88
C VAL A 22 2.31 -18.16 8.79
N THR A 23 2.39 -18.97 7.75
CA THR A 23 3.08 -18.63 6.51
C THR A 23 2.10 -17.98 5.53
N THR A 24 2.61 -17.40 4.43
CA THR A 24 1.74 -16.87 3.36
C THR A 24 0.83 -17.95 2.76
N GLN A 25 1.33 -19.16 2.59
CA GLN A 25 0.55 -20.28 2.04
C GLN A 25 -0.55 -20.72 3.01
N LEU A 26 -0.25 -20.78 4.31
CA LEU A 26 -1.26 -21.10 5.30
C LEU A 26 -2.32 -19.99 5.42
N ALA A 27 -1.91 -18.72 5.33
CA ALA A 27 -2.85 -17.60 5.33
C ALA A 27 -3.77 -17.59 4.11
N GLU A 28 -3.28 -18.04 2.94
CA GLU A 28 -4.10 -18.29 1.75
C GLU A 28 -5.14 -19.38 2.04
N GLN A 29 -4.72 -20.53 2.54
CA GLN A 29 -5.60 -21.65 2.89
C GLN A 29 -6.67 -21.28 3.93
N LEU A 30 -6.33 -20.47 4.94
CA LEU A 30 -7.27 -20.02 5.98
C LEU A 30 -8.43 -19.16 5.46
N LEU A 31 -8.28 -18.58 4.27
CA LEU A 31 -9.32 -17.77 3.62
C LEU A 31 -9.88 -18.39 2.34
N THR A 32 -9.33 -19.52 1.89
CA THR A 32 -9.89 -20.31 0.80
C THR A 32 -11.30 -20.78 1.20
N GLY A 33 -12.31 -20.32 0.47
CA GLY A 33 -13.73 -20.61 0.71
C GLY A 33 -14.53 -19.37 1.14
N ALA A 34 -14.01 -18.54 2.03
CA ALA A 34 -14.66 -17.28 2.41
C ALA A 34 -14.46 -16.17 1.37
N TRP A 35 -13.35 -16.22 0.63
CA TRP A 35 -13.01 -15.24 -0.40
C TRP A 35 -12.47 -15.95 -1.65
N PRO A 36 -13.31 -16.25 -2.65
CA PRO A 36 -12.93 -17.08 -3.81
C PRO A 36 -11.76 -16.54 -4.64
N THR A 37 -11.56 -15.22 -4.68
CA THR A 37 -10.47 -14.55 -5.41
C THR A 37 -9.22 -14.32 -4.56
N TYR A 38 -9.16 -14.89 -3.35
CA TYR A 38 -8.07 -14.69 -2.43
C TYR A 38 -6.87 -15.58 -2.76
N GLY A 39 -5.91 -15.00 -3.48
CA GLY A 39 -4.65 -15.67 -3.82
C GLY A 39 -3.47 -15.26 -2.93
N ARG A 40 -2.38 -16.02 -3.09
CA ARG A 40 -1.10 -15.85 -2.37
C ARG A 40 -0.55 -14.42 -2.29
N ASN A 41 -0.66 -13.62 -3.35
CA ASN A 41 -0.17 -12.23 -3.33
C ASN A 41 -1.02 -11.33 -2.42
N THR A 42 -2.34 -11.53 -2.43
CA THR A 42 -3.28 -10.84 -1.54
C THR A 42 -3.01 -11.25 -0.09
N ALA A 43 -2.79 -12.55 0.16
CA ALA A 43 -2.39 -13.03 1.48
C ALA A 43 -1.10 -12.40 1.98
N ARG A 44 -0.09 -12.28 1.13
CA ARG A 44 1.16 -11.59 1.47
C ARG A 44 0.92 -10.11 1.83
N LYS A 45 0.09 -9.40 1.05
CA LYS A 45 -0.22 -7.99 1.29
C LYS A 45 -0.99 -7.81 2.60
N ASP A 46 -1.96 -8.67 2.88
CA ASP A 46 -2.76 -8.58 4.10
C ASP A 46 -1.96 -8.95 5.35
N LEU A 47 -1.11 -9.99 5.31
CA LEU A 47 -0.16 -10.29 6.39
C LEU A 47 0.80 -9.12 6.67
N ARG A 48 1.37 -8.50 5.62
CA ARG A 48 2.21 -7.31 5.77
C ARG A 48 1.43 -6.13 6.34
N GLY A 49 0.18 -5.93 5.92
CA GLY A 49 -0.70 -4.90 6.45
C GLY A 49 -0.98 -5.09 7.95
N LEU A 50 -1.30 -6.32 8.36
CA LEU A 50 -1.52 -6.68 9.77
C LEU A 50 -0.24 -6.53 10.61
N ALA A 51 0.92 -6.89 10.07
CA ALA A 51 2.20 -6.68 10.75
C ALA A 51 2.55 -5.19 10.89
N ARG A 52 2.28 -4.39 9.85
CA ARG A 52 2.42 -2.92 9.92
C ARG A 52 1.49 -2.30 10.96
N ALA A 53 0.31 -2.87 11.15
CA ALA A 53 -0.65 -2.46 12.18
C ALA A 53 -0.29 -2.95 13.60
N GLY A 54 0.82 -3.67 13.78
CA GLY A 54 1.24 -4.19 15.09
C GLY A 54 0.39 -5.36 15.61
N LEU A 55 -0.41 -5.98 14.74
CA LEU A 55 -1.29 -7.12 15.09
C LEU A 55 -0.59 -8.47 14.87
N LEU A 56 0.47 -8.47 14.06
CA LEU A 56 1.34 -9.61 13.82
C LEU A 56 2.81 -9.20 13.95
N THR A 57 3.63 -10.11 14.43
CA THR A 57 5.09 -9.98 14.39
C THR A 57 5.64 -10.86 13.28
N ALA A 58 6.41 -10.28 12.36
CA ALA A 58 7.04 -11.03 11.28
C ALA A 58 8.43 -11.52 11.71
N ALA A 59 8.71 -12.81 11.53
CA ALA A 59 10.00 -13.44 11.78
C ALA A 59 10.44 -14.22 10.54
N ASP A 60 11.76 -14.37 10.35
CA ASP A 60 12.32 -15.21 9.30
C ASP A 60 12.88 -16.49 9.95
N VAL A 61 12.35 -17.65 9.54
CA VAL A 61 12.70 -18.98 10.06
C VAL A 61 13.13 -19.85 8.89
N ASN A 62 14.37 -20.34 8.90
CA ASN A 62 14.92 -21.18 7.83
C ASN A 62 14.73 -20.56 6.42
N GLY A 63 14.98 -19.25 6.30
CA GLY A 63 14.82 -18.51 5.03
C GLY A 63 13.37 -18.30 4.59
N ARG A 64 12.38 -18.61 5.42
CA ARG A 64 10.96 -18.41 5.15
C ARG A 64 10.35 -17.42 6.14
N ARG A 65 9.54 -16.50 5.61
CA ARG A 65 8.86 -15.51 6.44
C ARG A 65 7.61 -16.09 7.08
N VAL A 66 7.54 -15.99 8.40
CA VAL A 66 6.46 -16.48 9.27
C VAL A 66 5.89 -15.31 10.07
N TYR A 67 4.60 -15.34 10.36
CA TYR A 67 3.91 -14.29 11.11
C TYR A 67 3.30 -14.87 12.39
N HIS A 68 3.57 -14.23 13.51
CA HIS A 68 3.07 -14.60 14.83
C HIS A 68 1.96 -13.63 15.25
N PRO A 69 0.81 -14.10 15.76
CA PRO A 69 -0.17 -13.22 16.40
C PRO A 69 0.50 -12.52 17.58
N THR A 70 0.41 -11.19 17.62
CA THR A 70 0.89 -10.44 18.78
C THR A 70 -0.11 -10.67 19.91
N SER A 71 0.26 -11.48 20.90
CA SER A 71 -0.48 -11.54 22.17
C SER A 71 -0.40 -10.16 22.80
N ARG A 72 -1.54 -9.48 22.87
CA ARG A 72 -1.63 -8.18 23.54
C ARG A 72 -1.57 -8.42 25.05
N GLU A 73 -0.38 -8.68 25.57
CA GLU A 73 -0.06 -8.26 26.92
C GLU A 73 0.34 -6.78 26.85
N VAL A 74 -0.22 -5.98 27.75
CA VAL A 74 -0.04 -4.54 27.82
C VAL A 74 1.44 -4.22 28.05
N GLY A 75 2.14 -3.79 26.98
CA GLY A 75 3.46 -3.17 27.04
C GLY A 75 3.37 -1.68 26.66
N PRO A 76 4.31 -0.83 27.12
CA PRO A 76 4.15 0.63 27.18
C PRO A 76 4.01 1.28 25.78
N PRO A 77 3.51 2.53 25.69
CA PRO A 77 3.18 3.15 24.41
C PRO A 77 4.45 3.33 23.60
N VAL A 78 4.52 2.63 22.47
CA VAL A 78 5.64 2.71 21.55
C VAL A 78 5.50 3.98 20.72
N THR A 79 6.00 5.11 21.25
CA THR A 79 6.33 6.29 20.44
C THR A 79 7.63 6.02 19.70
N ALA A 80 7.64 5.04 18.80
CA ALA A 80 8.77 4.83 17.90
C ALA A 80 8.49 5.58 16.59
N THR A 81 9.02 6.80 16.48
CA THR A 81 9.24 7.43 15.18
C THR A 81 10.14 6.49 14.39
N ARG A 82 9.52 5.73 13.48
CA ARG A 82 10.22 4.72 12.70
C ARG A 82 11.09 5.44 11.68
N HIS A 83 12.40 5.45 11.89
CA HIS A 83 13.35 5.86 10.86
C HIS A 83 13.23 4.90 9.68
N ILE A 84 12.66 5.39 8.58
CA ILE A 84 12.67 4.67 7.31
C ILE A 84 14.06 4.89 6.71
N GLN A 85 14.85 3.83 6.63
CA GLN A 85 16.07 3.84 5.83
C GLN A 85 15.64 3.69 4.37
N PRO A 86 15.95 4.68 3.49
CA PRO A 86 15.68 4.55 2.07
C PRO A 86 16.43 3.34 1.50
N SER A 87 15.92 2.77 0.41
CA SER A 87 16.69 1.76 -0.31
C SER A 87 17.87 2.43 -1.03
N PRO A 88 18.95 1.70 -1.36
CA PRO A 88 20.08 2.26 -2.11
C PRO A 88 19.67 2.92 -3.44
N ASP A 89 18.62 2.39 -4.08
CA ASP A 89 18.08 2.99 -5.30
C ASP A 89 17.33 4.30 -5.03
N THR A 90 16.63 4.39 -3.89
CA THR A 90 16.03 5.65 -3.44
C THR A 90 17.11 6.69 -3.13
N GLU A 91 18.18 6.31 -2.44
CA GLU A 91 19.31 7.22 -2.16
C GLU A 91 19.98 7.71 -3.45
N ARG A 92 20.16 6.82 -4.43
CA ARG A 92 20.66 7.19 -5.76
C ARG A 92 19.79 8.26 -6.41
N VAL A 93 18.47 8.04 -6.47
CA VAL A 93 17.53 8.99 -7.07
C VAL A 93 17.50 10.32 -6.32
N LEU A 94 17.51 10.29 -4.99
CA LEU A 94 17.58 11.50 -4.17
C LEU A 94 18.86 12.29 -4.46
N GLY A 95 20.01 11.62 -4.56
CA GLY A 95 21.27 12.27 -4.93
C GLY A 95 21.24 12.89 -6.34
N GLN A 96 20.53 12.29 -7.30
CA GLN A 96 20.35 12.87 -8.64
C GLN A 96 19.47 14.14 -8.60
N ILE A 97 18.45 14.16 -7.74
CA ILE A 97 17.63 15.35 -7.51
C ILE A 97 18.47 16.46 -6.89
N GLU A 98 19.26 16.15 -5.85
CA GLU A 98 20.13 17.12 -5.18
C GLU A 98 21.19 17.72 -6.12
N ARG A 99 21.75 16.93 -7.03
CA ARG A 99 22.68 17.42 -8.06
C ARG A 99 21.99 18.16 -9.21
N GLY A 100 20.66 18.21 -9.23
CA GLY A 100 19.87 18.88 -10.28
C GLY A 100 19.83 18.12 -11.62
N GLU A 101 20.29 16.86 -11.64
CA GLU A 101 20.17 15.97 -12.81
C GLU A 101 18.70 15.59 -13.07
N ILE A 102 17.92 15.47 -11.99
CA ILE A 102 16.47 15.24 -12.04
C ILE A 102 15.76 16.48 -11.54
N ARG A 103 15.01 17.14 -12.42
CA ARG A 103 14.09 18.21 -12.02
C ARG A 103 12.76 17.61 -11.60
N CYS A 104 12.40 17.79 -10.34
CA CYS A 104 11.13 17.35 -9.78
C CYS A 104 10.43 18.47 -9.01
N GLY A 105 9.14 18.33 -8.76
CA GLY A 105 8.35 19.28 -7.99
C GLY A 105 7.57 20.27 -8.86
N ARG A 106 6.92 21.23 -8.18
CA ARG A 106 5.93 22.13 -8.81
C ARG A 106 6.51 22.96 -9.94
N ASP A 107 7.71 23.51 -9.74
CA ASP A 107 8.29 24.43 -10.72
C ASP A 107 8.80 23.69 -11.96
N ALA A 108 9.42 22.52 -11.76
CA ALA A 108 9.78 21.62 -12.86
C ALA A 108 8.55 21.21 -13.68
N ALA A 109 7.44 20.88 -13.03
CA ALA A 109 6.19 20.56 -13.70
C ALA A 109 5.64 21.74 -14.52
N ARG A 110 5.72 22.97 -14.01
CA ARG A 110 5.31 24.18 -14.73
C ARG A 110 6.16 24.43 -15.97
N GLU A 111 7.48 24.27 -15.85
CA GLU A 111 8.39 24.45 -16.98
C GLU A 111 8.12 23.43 -18.09
N ILE A 112 7.91 22.16 -17.72
CA ILE A 112 7.52 21.10 -18.66
C ILE A 112 6.19 21.46 -19.33
N ALA A 113 5.17 21.80 -18.56
CA ALA A 113 3.86 22.19 -19.11
C ALA A 113 3.96 23.38 -20.08
N ALA A 114 4.72 24.42 -19.73
CA ALA A 114 4.94 25.57 -20.61
C ALA A 114 5.67 25.18 -21.90
N ARG A 115 6.67 24.31 -21.83
CA ARG A 115 7.39 23.81 -23.02
C ARG A 115 6.47 22.99 -23.92
N HIS A 116 5.62 22.15 -23.34
CA HIS A 116 4.64 21.38 -24.11
C HIS A 116 3.59 22.30 -24.75
N GLN A 117 3.07 23.29 -24.02
CA GLN A 117 2.16 24.30 -24.58
C GLN A 117 2.82 25.05 -25.75
N ALA A 118 4.08 25.44 -25.60
CA ALA A 118 4.82 26.11 -26.68
C ALA A 118 5.08 25.20 -27.90
N ALA A 119 5.34 23.91 -27.67
CA ALA A 119 5.67 22.97 -28.74
C ALA A 119 4.46 22.47 -29.52
N TYR A 120 3.32 22.29 -28.85
CA TYR A 120 2.13 21.64 -29.41
C TYR A 120 0.89 22.52 -29.45
N GLY A 121 0.87 23.62 -28.70
CA GLY A 121 -0.26 24.53 -28.61
C GLY A 121 -1.56 23.85 -28.17
N ASP A 122 -2.67 24.54 -28.42
CA ASP A 122 -4.02 24.07 -28.08
C ASP A 122 -4.54 22.95 -29.00
N GLU A 123 -3.77 22.59 -30.04
CA GLU A 123 -4.13 21.52 -30.97
C GLU A 123 -4.06 20.13 -30.31
N VAL A 124 -3.07 19.93 -29.43
CA VAL A 124 -2.89 18.66 -28.71
C VAL A 124 -3.61 18.66 -27.36
N TRP A 125 -3.70 19.81 -26.69
CA TRP A 125 -4.34 19.96 -25.38
C TRP A 125 -5.36 21.10 -25.37
N PRO A 126 -6.49 20.96 -26.06
CA PRO A 126 -7.53 21.99 -26.00
C PRO A 126 -8.07 22.09 -24.56
N ASP A 127 -8.44 23.29 -24.11
CA ASP A 127 -9.01 23.53 -22.77
C ASP A 127 -10.21 22.61 -22.45
N SER A 128 -10.94 22.19 -23.49
CA SER A 128 -12.04 21.24 -23.40
C SER A 128 -11.61 19.80 -23.07
N ALA A 129 -10.37 19.40 -23.36
CA ALA A 129 -9.87 18.05 -23.09
C ALA A 129 -9.77 17.79 -21.59
N TRP A 130 -9.36 18.77 -20.79
CA TRP A 130 -9.29 18.62 -19.33
C TRP A 130 -10.69 18.54 -18.71
N ALA A 131 -11.61 19.39 -19.15
CA ALA A 131 -13.01 19.36 -18.74
C ALA A 131 -13.67 18.02 -19.11
N ALA A 132 -13.45 17.51 -20.32
CA ALA A 132 -13.95 16.23 -20.78
C ALA A 132 -13.35 15.05 -20.00
N ALA A 133 -12.04 15.09 -19.72
CA ALA A 133 -11.38 14.07 -18.92
C ALA A 133 -11.95 14.02 -17.49
N LEU A 134 -12.13 15.17 -16.83
CA LEU A 134 -12.78 15.25 -15.52
C LEU A 134 -14.23 14.76 -15.56
N ALA A 135 -15.00 15.08 -16.61
CA ALA A 135 -16.37 14.59 -16.78
C ALA A 135 -16.44 13.08 -17.04
N SER A 136 -15.41 12.51 -17.65
CA SER A 136 -15.29 11.06 -17.93
C SER A 136 -14.85 10.24 -16.72
N LEU A 137 -14.36 10.88 -15.66
CA LEU A 137 -14.03 10.17 -14.44
C LEU A 137 -15.34 9.61 -13.86
N PRO A 138 -15.41 8.29 -13.59
CA PRO A 138 -16.59 7.72 -12.98
C PRO A 138 -16.83 8.44 -11.66
N ALA A 139 -18.03 8.99 -11.47
CA ALA A 139 -18.44 9.60 -10.22
C ALA A 139 -18.09 8.62 -9.11
N SER A 140 -17.16 9.01 -8.23
CA SER A 140 -16.65 8.15 -7.18
C SER A 140 -17.86 7.59 -6.41
N ALA A 141 -18.15 6.31 -6.62
CA ALA A 141 -19.23 5.62 -5.95
C ALA A 141 -18.89 5.60 -4.47
N LYS A 142 -19.35 6.63 -3.74
CA LYS A 142 -19.55 6.52 -2.30
C LYS A 142 -20.57 5.41 -2.13
N GLY A 143 -20.06 4.21 -1.85
CA GLY A 143 -20.89 3.06 -1.50
C GLY A 143 -21.81 3.46 -0.35
N GLY A 144 -23.10 3.58 -0.65
CA GLY A 144 -24.14 3.66 0.35
C GLY A 144 -24.24 2.31 1.04
N ASN A 145 -23.99 2.30 2.35
CA ASN A 145 -24.45 1.23 3.21
C ASN A 145 -25.98 1.32 3.28
N ALA A 146 -26.65 0.27 2.82
CA ALA A 146 -28.00 -0.10 3.21
C ALA A 146 -27.95 -1.54 3.71
#